data_AF-A0A2D7LN57-F1
#
_entry.id   AF-A0A2D7LN57-F1
#
_cell.length_a   1.000
_cell.length_b   1.000
_cell.length_c   1.000
_cell.angle_alpha   90.00
_cell.angle_beta   90.00
_cell.angle_gamma   90.00
#
_symmetry.space_group_name_H-M   'P 1'
#
loop_
_entity.id
_entity.type
_entity.pdbx_description
1 polymer ?
#
loop_
_entity_poly.entity_id
_entity_poly.type
_entity_poly.pdbx_seq_one_letter_code
_entity_poly.pdbx_strand_id
1 'polypeptide(L)' 'MIYAHDKYKLEINKDKGKLYAYDKLIFQGFAFKALMMFIDFCDDDNVRWKFQSQLTMREQCRFKERNKNDKEKTL' A
#
# COMPACT_ATOMS: atom_id res chain seq x y z
N MET A 1 -3.70 -12.91 3.71
CA MET A 1 -4.85 -12.30 3.03
C MET A 1 -4.72 -12.58 1.55
N ILE A 2 -5.79 -13.05 0.90
CA ILE A 2 -5.85 -13.20 -0.55
C ILE A 2 -6.98 -12.31 -1.04
N TYR A 3 -6.71 -11.50 -2.06
CA TYR A 3 -7.70 -10.64 -2.69
C TYR A 3 -7.62 -10.85 -4.20
N ALA A 4 -8.76 -11.04 -4.84
CA ALA A 4 -8.88 -11.23 -6.27
C ALA A 4 -9.82 -10.17 -6.84
N HIS A 5 -9.42 -9.58 -7.96
CA HIS A 5 -10.21 -8.62 -8.70
C HIS A 5 -9.94 -8.82 -10.19
N ASP A 6 -10.98 -9.18 -10.93
CA ASP A 6 -10.91 -9.54 -12.36
C ASP A 6 -9.76 -10.53 -12.65
N LYS A 7 -8.74 -10.10 -13.38
CA LYS A 7 -7.58 -10.91 -13.81
C LYS A 7 -6.39 -10.80 -12.86
N TYR A 8 -6.51 -10.02 -11.79
CA TYR A 8 -5.47 -9.75 -10.83
C TYR A 8 -5.75 -10.44 -9.51
N LYS A 9 -4.69 -10.98 -8.90
CA LYS A 9 -4.76 -11.60 -7.57
C LYS A 9 -3.58 -11.16 -6.73
N LEU A 10 -3.88 -10.66 -5.54
CA LEU A 10 -2.92 -10.23 -4.53
C LEU A 10 -2.94 -11.21 -3.37
N GLU A 11 -1.78 -11.79 -3.06
CA GLU A 11 -1.57 -12.60 -1.86
C GLU A 11 -0.61 -11.87 -0.93
N ILE A 12 -1.07 -11.58 0.28
CA ILE A 12 -0.26 -10.97 1.34
C ILE A 12 -0.10 -11.99 2.47
N ASN A 13 1.15 -12.31 2.80
CA ASN A 13 1.53 -13.11 3.95
C ASN A 13 2.53 -12.34 4.81
N LYS A 14 2.07 -11.82 5.95
CA LYS A 14 2.84 -10.93 6.84
C LYS A 14 3.46 -9.76 6.08
N ASP A 15 4.77 -9.78 5.92
CA ASP A 15 5.62 -8.79 5.25
C ASP A 15 5.81 -9.07 3.76
N LYS A 16 5.44 -10.26 3.28
CA LYS A 16 5.59 -10.69 1.88
C LYS A 16 4.31 -10.53 1.10
N GLY A 17 4.45 -10.04 -0.13
CA GLY A 17 3.37 -9.89 -1.11
C GLY A 17 3.70 -10.61 -2.39
N LYS A 18 2.71 -11.27 -2.97
CA LYS A 18 2.73 -11.80 -4.33
C LYS A 18 1.58 -11.21 -5.11
N LEU A 19 1.86 -10.83 -6.35
CA LEU A 19 0.89 -10.31 -7.27
C LEU A 19 0.89 -11.18 -8.52
N TYR A 20 -0.30 -11.61 -8.90
CA TYR A 20 -0.55 -12.40 -10.08
C TYR A 20 -1.42 -11.58 -11.05
N ALA A 21 -1.14 -11.71 -12.33
CA ALA A 21 -1.98 -11.20 -13.42
C ALA A 21 -2.16 -12.33 -14.44
N TYR A 22 -3.40 -12.61 -14.85
CA TYR A 22 -3.73 -13.72 -15.76
C TYR A 22 -3.14 -15.06 -15.27
N ASP A 23 -3.27 -15.33 -13.97
CA ASP A 23 -2.70 -16.48 -13.25
C ASP A 23 -1.16 -16.62 -13.29
N LYS A 24 -0.45 -15.63 -13.83
CA LYS A 24 1.02 -15.58 -13.83
C LYS A 24 1.51 -14.72 -12.68
N LEU A 25 2.50 -15.21 -11.93
CA LEU A 25 3.19 -14.41 -10.91
C LEU A 25 4.00 -13.31 -11.60
N ILE A 26 3.59 -12.05 -11.42
CA ILE A 26 4.28 -10.89 -12.00
C ILE A 26 5.14 -10.15 -10.99
N PHE A 27 4.88 -10.34 -9.69
CA PHE A 27 5.72 -9.78 -8.64
C PHE A 27 5.69 -10.62 -7.37
N GLN A 28 6.86 -10.73 -6.74
CA GLN A 28 7.01 -11.27 -5.39
C GLN A 28 8.03 -10.42 -4.62
N GLY A 29 7.65 -9.97 -3.43
CA GLY A 29 8.51 -9.13 -2.61
C GLY A 29 7.79 -8.61 -1.37
N PHE A 30 7.97 -7.33 -1.06
CA PHE A 30 7.28 -6.69 0.07
C PHE A 30 5.77 -6.57 -0.16
N ALA A 31 4.99 -6.88 0.88
CA ALA A 31 3.52 -6.84 0.89
C ALA A 31 2.97 -5.49 0.44
N PHE A 32 3.52 -4.39 0.97
CA PHE A 32 3.05 -3.05 0.64
C PHE A 32 3.33 -2.68 -0.83
N LYS A 33 4.50 -3.09 -1.37
CA LYS A 33 4.81 -2.84 -2.78
C LYS A 33 3.87 -3.63 -3.68
N ALA A 34 3.62 -4.90 -3.37
CA ALA A 34 2.64 -5.73 -4.09
C ALA A 34 1.24 -5.12 -4.07
N LEU A 35 0.81 -4.57 -2.92
CA LEU A 35 -0.47 -3.90 -2.76
C LEU A 35 -0.57 -2.64 -3.65
N MET A 36 0.44 -1.77 -3.63
CA MET A 36 0.47 -0.57 -4.47
C MET A 36 0.32 -0.94 -5.94
N MET A 37 1.16 -1.88 -6.42
CA MET A 37 1.06 -2.34 -7.81
C MET A 37 -0.30 -2.94 -8.13
N PHE A 38 -0.88 -3.72 -7.22
CA PHE A 38 -2.22 -4.29 -7.43
C PHE A 38 -3.30 -3.20 -7.61
N ILE A 39 -3.27 -2.16 -6.78
CA ILE A 39 -4.21 -1.04 -6.89
C ILE A 39 -4.01 -0.31 -8.22
N ASP A 40 -2.76 -0.02 -8.58
CA ASP A 40 -2.42 0.65 -9.83
C ASP A 40 -2.81 -0.17 -11.07
N PHE A 41 -2.74 -1.51 -11.00
CA PHE A 41 -3.14 -2.39 -12.11
C PHE A 41 -4.66 -2.58 -12.25
N CYS A 42 -5.41 -2.53 -11.14
CA CYS A 42 -6.86 -2.72 -11.21
C CYS A 42 -7.57 -1.51 -11.81
N ASP A 43 -7.00 -0.30 -11.65
CA ASP A 43 -7.59 0.96 -12.12
C ASP A 43 -9.08 1.13 -11.72
N ASP A 44 -9.45 0.63 -10.54
CA ASP A 44 -10.80 0.67 -9.99
C ASP A 44 -10.80 1.44 -8.66
N ASP A 45 -11.59 2.51 -8.60
CA ASP A 45 -11.78 3.31 -7.40
C ASP A 45 -12.25 2.49 -6.21
N ASN A 46 -13.07 1.44 -6.41
CA ASN A 46 -13.52 0.57 -5.33
C ASN A 46 -12.35 -0.17 -4.66
N VAL A 47 -11.39 -0.61 -5.48
CA VAL A 47 -10.17 -1.25 -4.99
C VAL A 47 -9.33 -0.24 -4.22
N ARG A 48 -9.17 0.98 -4.75
CA ARG A 48 -8.44 2.06 -4.08
C ARG A 48 -9.07 2.42 -2.72
N TRP A 49 -10.38 2.63 -2.69
CA TRP A 49 -11.14 2.92 -1.47
C TRP A 49 -11.01 1.81 -0.42
N LYS A 50 -11.05 0.54 -0.85
CA LYS A 50 -10.92 -0.61 0.04
C LYS A 50 -9.57 -0.66 0.77
N PHE A 51 -8.50 -0.22 0.10
CA PHE A 51 -7.15 -0.23 0.65
C PHE A 51 -6.69 1.14 1.20
N GLN A 52 -7.59 2.13 1.23
CA GLN A 52 -7.28 3.51 1.63
C GLN A 52 -6.73 3.60 3.06
N SER A 53 -7.23 2.77 3.99
CA SER A 53 -6.73 2.77 5.39
C SER A 53 -5.28 2.31 5.49
N GLN A 54 -4.89 1.28 4.72
CA GLN A 54 -3.51 0.80 4.66
C GLN A 54 -2.57 1.78 3.95
N LEU A 55 -3.08 2.51 2.95
CA LEU A 55 -2.34 3.57 2.25
C LEU A 55 -2.06 4.75 3.19
N THR A 56 -3.11 5.29 3.81
CA THR A 56 -3.04 6.48 4.68
C THR A 56 -2.21 6.25 5.95
N MET A 57 -2.28 5.06 6.56
CA MET A 57 -1.43 4.73 7.72
C MET A 57 0.06 4.83 7.40
N ARG A 58 0.48 4.40 6.19
CA ARG A 58 1.89 4.45 5.79
C ARG A 58 2.32 5.83 5.29
N GLU A 59 1.42 6.60 4.68
CA GLU A 59 1.70 8.00 4.32
C GLU A 59 2.03 8.84 5.57
N GLN A 60 1.32 8.61 6.67
CA GLN A 60 1.59 9.30 7.95
C GLN A 60 2.93 8.93 8.60
N CYS A 61 3.53 7.78 8.24
CA CYS A 61 4.86 7.38 8.70
C CYS A 61 6.01 8.08 7.97
N ARG A 62 5.75 8.94 6.98
CA ARG A 62 6.76 9.91 6.55
C ARG A 62 7.04 10.80 7.75
N PHE A 63 8.29 10.85 8.21
CA PHE A 63 8.72 11.83 9.20
C PHE A 63 8.15 13.17 8.78
N LYS A 64 7.14 13.66 9.50
CA LYS A 64 6.69 15.03 9.30
C LYS A 64 7.97 15.84 9.42
N GLU A 65 8.33 16.58 8.38
CA GLU A 65 9.37 17.59 8.52
C GLU A 65 9.02 18.35 9.79
N ARG A 66 9.89 18.25 10.80
CA ARG A 66 9.75 19.04 12.01
C ARG A 66 9.73 20.47 11.51
N ASN A 67 8.56 21.08 11.43
CA ASN A 67 8.45 22.51 11.18
C ASN A 67 9.40 23.17 12.17
N LYS A 68 10.35 23.93 11.63
CA LYS A 68 11.46 24.57 12.35
C LYS A 68 11.00 25.68 13.32
N ASN A 69 9.76 25.61 13.81
CA ASN A 69 9.12 26.62 14.66
C ASN A 69 8.82 26.14 16.09
N ASP A 70 9.12 24.90 16.47
CA ASP A 70 9.01 24.44 17.87
C ASP A 70 10.24 24.84 18.72
N LYS A 71 10.78 26.04 18.49
CA LYS A 71 11.76 26.69 19.36
C LYS A 71 11.21 28.01 19.90
N GLU A 72 10.04 28.00 20.51
CA GLU A 72 9.66 29.08 21.42
C GLU A 72 8.54 28.65 22.38
N LYS A 73 8.90 27.86 23.39
CA LYS A 73 8.33 28.05 24.72
C LYS A 73 9.45 27.97 25.73
N THR A 74 10.12 29.11 25.85
CA THR A 74 10.79 29.59 27.04
C THR A 74 9.78 29.66 28.18
N LEU A 75 10.04 28.94 29.27
CA LEU A 75 10.02 29.38 30.67
C LEU A 75 10.25 28.18 31.59
#